data_AF-A0A7J0ARW3-F1
#
_entry.id   AF-A0A7J0ARW3-F1
#
_cell.length_a   1.000
_cell.length_b   1.000
_cell.length_c   1.000
_cell.angle_alpha   90.00
_cell.angle_beta   90.00
_cell.angle_gamma   90.00
#
_symmetry.space_group_name_H-M   'P 1'
#
loop_
_entity.id
_entity.type
_entity.pdbx_description
1 polymer ?
#
loop_
_entity_poly.entity_id
_entity_poly.type
_entity_poly.pdbx_seq_one_letter_code
_entity_poly.pdbx_strand_id
1 'polypeptide(L)'
;MASPKLGKTADDKNNLISSVLTALNGIDFGADEATQIDILGDAYEYMISQFAAGAGKKAGEFYTPQEVSRILAEIVTLGHNRLRNVYDPTCGSGSLLIRAANIGNAVEIFGQEKNPTTYNLARMNMLLHGIKFSNFKIENGDTLEADAFGDKQFDAVVANPPFSAEWSAADKFNNDDRFSKAGRLAPRKTADYAFILHMIYHLNDGGTMACVAPHGVLFRGNAEGAIRRFLIENKNYIDAVIGLPANIFYGTSIPTCIIVMKKCRKEDDNILFIDASKEFEKVKTQNKLREEHIRKIVETYRDRKEIEKYSHCATLQEIADNDYNLNIPRYVDTFEEEEPIDIKAVMAEIKELEAKRADLDKEIEGYLRELGIVE
;
A
#
# COMPACT_ATOMS: atom_id res chain seq x y z
N MET A 1 14.40 7.45 31.39
CA MET A 1 14.74 8.86 31.74
C MET A 1 16.20 9.26 31.48
N ALA A 2 17.03 8.42 30.85
CA ALA A 2 18.45 8.72 30.60
C ALA A 2 18.75 9.35 29.22
N SER A 3 17.72 9.61 28.40
CA SER A 3 17.93 10.12 27.04
C SER A 3 18.46 11.57 27.07
N PRO A 4 19.61 11.87 26.44
CA PRO A 4 20.13 13.23 26.36
C PRO A 4 19.26 14.15 25.50
N LYS A 5 18.32 13.59 24.71
CA LYS A 5 17.35 14.34 23.90
C LYS A 5 16.26 15.01 24.75
N LEU A 6 16.11 14.62 26.02
CA LEU A 6 15.12 15.19 26.93
C LEU A 6 15.66 16.36 27.76
N GLY A 7 16.96 16.67 27.66
CA GLY A 7 17.63 17.65 28.51
C GLY A 7 18.90 17.07 29.16
N LYS A 8 19.87 17.94 29.46
CA LYS A 8 21.16 17.54 30.04
C LYS A 8 21.08 17.43 31.56
N THR A 9 20.29 18.28 32.20
CA THR A 9 20.06 18.28 33.66
C THR A 9 18.72 17.66 34.03
N ALA A 10 18.50 17.44 35.33
CA ALA A 10 17.18 17.04 35.83
C ALA A 10 16.14 18.14 35.61
N ASP A 11 16.52 19.40 35.80
CA ASP A 11 15.64 20.56 35.62
C ASP A 11 15.24 20.73 34.15
N ASP A 12 16.17 20.56 33.20
CA ASP A 12 15.86 20.60 31.75
C ASP A 12 14.77 19.58 31.39
N LYS A 13 14.90 18.36 31.92
CA LYS A 13 13.95 17.26 31.67
C LYS A 13 12.60 17.54 32.30
N ASN A 14 12.58 18.06 33.53
CA ASN A 14 11.36 18.43 34.22
C ASN A 14 10.62 19.53 33.45
N ASN A 15 11.33 20.59 33.08
CA ASN A 15 10.78 21.71 32.32
C ASN A 15 10.18 21.23 30.99
N LEU A 16 10.92 20.42 30.22
CA LEU A 16 10.42 19.90 28.94
C LEU A 16 9.15 19.05 29.12
N ILE A 17 9.16 18.10 30.06
CA ILE A 17 8.00 17.22 30.30
C ILE A 17 6.80 18.04 30.80
N SER A 18 7.01 18.96 31.74
CA SER A 18 5.97 19.85 32.24
C SER A 18 5.39 20.73 31.13
N SER A 19 6.22 21.27 30.22
CA SER A 19 5.74 22.06 29.08
C SER A 19 4.88 21.21 28.13
N VAL A 20 5.29 19.97 27.85
CA VAL A 20 4.50 19.05 27.02
C VAL A 20 3.16 18.71 27.68
N LEU A 21 3.16 18.35 28.97
CA LEU A 21 1.94 18.04 29.71
C LEU A 21 1.00 19.25 29.80
N THR A 22 1.53 20.45 30.01
CA THR A 22 0.74 21.69 30.05
C THR A 22 0.12 21.99 28.68
N ALA A 23 0.87 21.81 27.59
CA ALA A 23 0.34 21.98 26.24
C ALA A 23 -0.77 20.97 25.94
N LEU A 24 -0.61 19.71 26.34
CA LEU A 24 -1.64 18.67 26.18
C LEU A 24 -2.90 18.97 27.02
N ASN A 25 -2.74 19.45 28.25
CA ASN A 25 -3.86 19.81 29.13
C ASN A 25 -4.69 20.99 28.58
N GLY A 26 -4.11 21.83 27.73
CA GLY A 26 -4.80 22.94 27.08
C GLY A 26 -5.67 22.54 25.88
N ILE A 27 -5.65 21.28 25.45
CA ILE A 27 -6.43 20.80 24.31
C ILE A 27 -7.84 20.47 24.77
N ASP A 28 -8.82 21.23 24.27
CA ASP A 28 -10.24 20.95 24.46
C ASP A 28 -10.78 20.17 23.24
N PHE A 29 -11.32 18.99 23.49
CA PHE A 29 -11.92 18.13 22.47
C PHE A 29 -13.43 18.37 22.28
N GLY A 30 -14.05 19.26 23.07
CA GLY A 30 -15.29 19.96 22.74
C GLY A 30 -16.57 19.15 22.53
N ALA A 31 -16.66 17.89 22.98
CA ALA A 31 -17.80 17.01 22.67
C ALA A 31 -18.20 16.05 23.79
N ASP A 32 -19.24 15.22 23.59
CA ASP A 32 -19.58 14.10 24.48
C ASP A 32 -18.52 12.98 24.42
N GLU A 33 -18.53 12.06 25.40
CA GLU A 33 -17.47 11.03 25.55
C GLU A 33 -17.25 10.19 24.29
N ALA A 34 -18.31 9.85 23.54
CA ALA A 34 -18.19 9.05 22.32
C ALA A 34 -17.51 9.84 21.20
N THR A 35 -17.95 11.09 21.00
CA THR A 35 -17.37 11.98 19.99
C THR A 35 -15.92 12.36 20.33
N GLN A 36 -15.58 12.45 21.63
CA GLN A 36 -14.19 12.68 22.07
C GLN A 36 -13.26 11.51 21.72
N ILE A 37 -13.72 10.25 21.86
CA ILE A 37 -12.92 9.07 21.50
C ILE A 37 -12.60 9.08 20.01
N ASP A 38 -13.61 9.35 19.17
CA ASP A 38 -13.41 9.42 17.71
C ASP A 38 -12.42 10.53 17.33
N ILE A 39 -12.58 11.74 17.88
CA ILE A 39 -11.66 12.87 17.64
C ILE A 39 -10.23 12.55 18.10
N LEU A 40 -10.07 11.89 19.25
CA LEU A 40 -8.78 11.48 19.78
C LEU A 40 -8.09 10.45 18.88
N GLY A 41 -8.85 9.45 18.41
CA GLY A 41 -8.36 8.46 17.44
C GLY A 41 -7.85 9.12 16.16
N ASP A 42 -8.67 9.98 15.55
CA ASP A 42 -8.31 10.70 14.32
C ASP A 42 -7.10 11.63 14.50
N ALA A 43 -7.02 12.34 15.63
CA ALA A 43 -5.87 13.18 15.95
C ALA A 43 -4.58 12.36 16.12
N TYR A 44 -4.67 11.20 16.78
CA TYR A 44 -3.55 10.30 16.96
C TYR A 44 -3.08 9.71 15.64
N GLU A 45 -4.02 9.27 14.80
CA GLU A 45 -3.76 8.75 13.46
C GLU A 45 -3.09 9.82 12.57
N TYR A 46 -3.57 11.05 12.65
CA TYR A 46 -2.92 12.18 11.98
C TYR A 46 -1.46 12.34 12.47
N MET A 47 -1.20 12.29 13.78
CA MET A 47 0.17 12.36 14.30
C MET A 47 1.05 11.22 13.79
N ILE A 48 0.55 9.98 13.77
CA ILE A 48 1.26 8.82 13.21
C ILE A 48 1.61 9.07 11.75
N SER A 49 0.67 9.60 10.96
CA SER A 49 0.89 9.94 9.56
C SER A 49 1.99 11.00 9.37
N GLN A 50 2.04 12.02 10.24
CA GLN A 50 3.09 13.04 10.22
C GLN A 50 4.45 12.46 10.60
N PHE A 51 4.49 11.57 11.59
CA PHE A 51 5.72 10.86 11.96
C PHE A 51 6.22 9.97 10.81
N ALA A 52 5.32 9.26 10.11
CA ALA A 52 5.67 8.48 8.94
C ALA A 52 6.22 9.39 7.83
N ALA A 53 5.54 10.48 7.49
CA ALA A 53 6.02 11.42 6.48
C ALA A 53 7.42 12.00 6.80
N GLY A 54 7.73 12.20 8.08
CA GLY A 54 9.04 12.69 8.56
C GLY A 54 10.13 11.62 8.73
N ALA A 55 9.78 10.33 8.79
CA ALA A 55 10.71 9.23 9.14
C ALA A 55 11.55 8.70 7.95
N GLY A 56 11.31 9.18 6.73
CA GLY A 56 12.07 8.79 5.53
C GLY A 56 11.95 7.30 5.20
N LYS A 57 13.05 6.61 4.87
CA LYS A 57 13.05 5.19 4.48
C LYS A 57 12.44 4.23 5.51
N LYS A 58 12.47 4.58 6.81
CA LYS A 58 11.92 3.73 7.88
C LYS A 58 10.40 3.87 8.02
N ALA A 59 9.78 4.86 7.36
CA ALA A 59 8.35 5.13 7.44
C ALA A 59 7.48 4.01 6.85
N GLY A 60 7.94 3.43 5.73
CA GLY A 60 7.17 2.44 4.98
C GLY A 60 6.96 1.12 5.71
N GLU A 61 7.74 0.83 6.76
CA GLU A 61 7.64 -0.41 7.54
C GLU A 61 6.52 -0.38 8.60
N PHE A 62 6.00 0.79 8.98
CA PHE A 62 5.01 0.86 10.07
C PHE A 62 3.74 1.65 9.73
N TYR A 63 3.66 2.29 8.55
CA TYR A 63 2.49 3.07 8.15
C TYR A 63 2.15 2.86 6.67
N THR A 64 0.88 2.55 6.42
CA THR A 64 0.30 2.44 5.09
C THR A 64 -0.50 3.70 4.79
N PRO A 65 -0.31 4.38 3.64
CA PRO A 65 -1.12 5.53 3.27
C PRO A 65 -2.62 5.25 3.41
N GLN A 66 -3.40 6.24 3.88
CA GLN A 66 -4.82 6.04 4.21
C GLN A 66 -5.63 5.59 3.00
N GLU A 67 -5.29 6.13 1.84
CA GLU A 67 -5.95 5.88 0.57
C GLU A 67 -5.75 4.43 0.13
N VAL A 68 -4.53 3.91 0.26
CA VAL A 68 -4.23 2.50 -0.02
C VAL A 68 -4.90 1.61 1.01
N SER A 69 -4.84 1.99 2.29
CA SER A 69 -5.47 1.24 3.37
C SER A 69 -6.97 1.10 3.17
N ARG A 70 -7.62 2.14 2.63
CA ARG A 70 -9.04 2.11 2.28
C ARG A 70 -9.33 1.13 1.15
N ILE A 71 -8.51 1.09 0.09
CA ILE A 71 -8.68 0.12 -1.00
C ILE A 71 -8.59 -1.31 -0.45
N LEU A 72 -7.57 -1.63 0.37
CA LEU A 72 -7.42 -2.96 0.96
C LEU A 72 -8.64 -3.32 1.83
N ALA A 73 -9.05 -2.41 2.70
CA ALA A 73 -10.17 -2.61 3.62
C ALA A 73 -11.51 -2.79 2.89
N GLU A 74 -11.82 -1.98 1.87
CA GLU A 74 -13.02 -2.15 1.06
C GLU A 74 -12.97 -3.49 0.30
N ILE A 75 -11.84 -3.84 -0.31
CA ILE A 75 -11.70 -5.10 -1.06
C ILE A 75 -11.97 -6.34 -0.19
N VAL A 76 -11.38 -6.42 1.02
CA VAL A 76 -11.51 -7.62 1.86
C VAL A 76 -12.88 -7.74 2.53
N THR A 77 -13.67 -6.66 2.56
CA THR A 77 -14.99 -6.62 3.18
C THR A 77 -16.13 -6.78 2.17
N LEU A 78 -15.85 -6.71 0.87
CA LEU A 78 -16.84 -6.91 -0.18
C LEU A 78 -17.56 -8.27 -0.02
N GLY A 79 -18.89 -8.23 -0.01
CA GLY A 79 -19.73 -9.41 0.18
C GLY A 79 -19.93 -9.83 1.64
N HIS A 80 -19.32 -9.14 2.60
CA HIS A 80 -19.49 -9.40 4.03
C HIS A 80 -20.24 -8.26 4.72
N ASN A 81 -21.37 -8.57 5.34
CA ASN A 81 -22.05 -7.59 6.21
C ASN A 81 -21.31 -7.37 7.53
N ARG A 82 -20.59 -8.41 7.98
CA ARG A 82 -19.84 -8.43 9.24
C ARG A 82 -18.76 -9.50 9.18
N LEU A 83 -17.53 -9.13 9.52
CA LEU A 83 -16.42 -10.07 9.67
C LEU A 83 -16.43 -10.67 11.09
N ARG A 84 -16.19 -11.98 11.22
CA ARG A 84 -15.92 -12.57 12.53
C ARG A 84 -14.56 -12.10 13.05
N ASN A 85 -13.56 -12.05 12.18
CA ASN A 85 -12.23 -11.61 12.56
C ASN A 85 -11.43 -11.07 11.37
N VAL A 86 -10.48 -10.19 11.68
CA VAL A 86 -9.53 -9.61 10.73
C VAL A 86 -8.11 -9.76 11.26
N TYR A 87 -7.15 -9.98 10.36
CA TYR A 87 -5.74 -10.19 10.70
C TYR A 87 -4.77 -9.36 9.86
N ASP A 88 -3.73 -8.84 10.50
CA ASP A 88 -2.54 -8.27 9.84
C ASP A 88 -1.23 -8.79 10.48
N PRO A 89 -0.45 -9.64 9.80
CA PRO A 89 0.80 -10.22 10.32
C PRO A 89 1.96 -9.22 10.44
N THR A 90 1.79 -8.01 9.91
CA THR A 90 2.79 -6.95 9.83
C THR A 90 2.12 -5.62 10.15
N CYS A 91 1.39 -5.58 11.27
CA CYS A 91 0.37 -4.56 11.49
C CYS A 91 0.93 -3.15 11.67
N GLY A 92 2.23 -2.98 11.91
CA GLY A 92 2.84 -1.68 12.09
C GLY A 92 2.12 -0.91 13.20
N SER A 93 1.72 0.32 12.90
CA SER A 93 0.93 1.19 13.79
C SER A 93 -0.53 0.74 14.02
N GLY A 94 -0.98 -0.32 13.37
CA GLY A 94 -2.35 -0.84 13.46
C GLY A 94 -3.36 -0.09 12.59
N SER A 95 -2.97 1.00 11.92
CA SER A 95 -3.87 1.88 11.16
C SER A 95 -4.65 1.16 10.06
N LEU A 96 -3.97 0.34 9.25
CA LEU A 96 -4.60 -0.49 8.21
C LEU A 96 -5.61 -1.47 8.83
N LEU A 97 -5.20 -2.12 9.91
CA LEU A 97 -6.00 -3.13 10.62
C LEU A 97 -7.25 -2.53 11.26
N ILE A 98 -7.13 -1.36 11.91
CA ILE A 98 -8.27 -0.60 12.46
C ILE A 98 -9.24 -0.23 11.35
N ARG A 99 -8.73 0.26 10.22
CA ARG A 99 -9.57 0.63 9.07
C ARG A 99 -10.34 -0.57 8.52
N ALA A 100 -9.67 -1.70 8.31
CA ALA A 100 -10.31 -2.94 7.87
C ALA A 100 -11.36 -3.44 8.87
N ALA A 101 -11.06 -3.37 10.16
CA ALA A 101 -12.00 -3.74 11.22
C ALA A 101 -13.25 -2.86 11.22
N ASN A 102 -13.08 -1.54 11.07
CA ASN A 102 -14.19 -0.58 11.07
C ASN A 102 -15.08 -0.74 9.84
N ILE A 103 -14.50 -0.81 8.63
CA ILE A 103 -15.28 -0.99 7.39
C ILE A 103 -16.00 -2.34 7.39
N GLY A 104 -15.34 -3.39 7.90
CA GLY A 104 -15.86 -4.75 7.94
C GLY A 104 -16.73 -5.10 9.14
N ASN A 105 -16.94 -4.16 10.07
CA ASN A 105 -17.61 -4.40 11.36
C ASN A 105 -17.04 -5.63 12.09
N ALA A 106 -15.71 -5.78 12.11
CA ALA A 106 -15.05 -6.98 12.62
C ALA A 106 -15.29 -7.18 14.12
N VAL A 107 -15.58 -8.42 14.53
CA VAL A 107 -15.80 -8.75 15.96
C VAL A 107 -14.49 -8.86 16.71
N GLU A 108 -13.51 -9.57 16.13
CA GLU A 108 -12.19 -9.76 16.71
C GLU A 108 -11.09 -9.24 15.77
N ILE A 109 -10.07 -8.60 16.33
CA ILE A 109 -8.98 -7.97 15.60
C ILE A 109 -7.66 -8.58 16.03
N PHE A 110 -6.88 -9.10 15.08
CA PHE A 110 -5.62 -9.76 15.35
C PHE A 110 -4.49 -9.10 14.59
N GLY A 111 -3.33 -8.98 15.22
CA GLY A 111 -2.16 -8.46 14.52
C GLY A 111 -0.86 -8.90 15.14
N GLN A 112 0.21 -8.83 14.36
CA GLN A 112 1.55 -9.11 14.83
C GLN A 112 2.51 -8.01 14.36
N GLU A 113 3.40 -7.58 15.24
CA GLU A 113 4.39 -6.55 14.95
C GLU A 113 5.74 -6.92 15.56
N LYS A 114 6.81 -6.84 14.76
CA LYS A 114 8.15 -7.23 15.17
C LYS A 114 8.81 -6.20 16.08
N ASN A 115 8.67 -4.91 15.77
CA ASN A 115 9.30 -3.82 16.49
C ASN A 115 8.54 -3.53 17.80
N PRO A 116 9.17 -3.67 18.99
CA PRO A 116 8.48 -3.46 20.27
C PRO A 116 7.90 -2.05 20.46
N THR A 117 8.53 -1.02 19.89
CA THR A 117 8.03 0.37 19.96
C THR A 117 6.77 0.53 19.12
N THR A 118 6.79 0.03 17.88
CA THR A 118 5.65 0.06 16.97
C THR A 118 4.49 -0.82 17.47
N TYR A 119 4.80 -1.96 18.08
CA TYR A 119 3.84 -2.81 18.77
C TYR A 119 3.06 -2.06 19.87
N ASN A 120 3.77 -1.28 20.69
CA ASN A 120 3.12 -0.46 21.72
C ASN A 120 2.25 0.64 21.10
N LEU A 121 2.71 1.24 19.99
CA LEU A 121 1.95 2.22 19.23
C LEU A 121 0.63 1.62 18.71
N ALA A 122 0.66 0.42 18.12
CA ALA A 122 -0.54 -0.26 17.64
C ALA A 122 -1.57 -0.50 18.75
N ARG A 123 -1.12 -0.96 19.92
CA ARG A 123 -2.00 -1.20 21.06
C ARG A 123 -2.61 0.09 21.61
N MET A 124 -1.84 1.17 21.67
CA MET A 124 -2.36 2.48 22.03
C MET A 124 -3.37 2.97 20.99
N ASN A 125 -3.05 2.78 19.70
CA ASN A 125 -3.92 3.20 18.60
C ASN A 125 -5.29 2.51 18.66
N MET A 126 -5.30 1.19 18.92
CA MET A 126 -6.55 0.42 19.11
C MET A 126 -7.42 0.99 20.24
N LEU A 127 -6.81 1.28 21.40
CA LEU A 127 -7.52 1.80 22.57
C LEU A 127 -8.05 3.22 22.35
N LEU A 128 -7.26 4.08 21.68
CA LEU A 128 -7.66 5.45 21.36
C LEU A 128 -8.79 5.51 20.33
N HIS A 129 -8.91 4.49 19.47
CA HIS A 129 -10.06 4.30 18.57
C HIS A 129 -11.24 3.57 19.24
N GLY A 130 -11.27 3.49 20.58
CA GLY A 130 -12.39 2.92 21.33
C GLY A 130 -12.55 1.40 21.23
N ILE A 131 -11.58 0.69 20.64
CA ILE A 131 -11.65 -0.76 20.49
C ILE A 131 -11.41 -1.39 21.86
N LYS A 132 -12.40 -2.17 22.32
CA LYS A 132 -12.34 -2.85 23.62
C LYS A 132 -11.15 -3.81 23.66
N PHE A 133 -10.44 -3.83 24.78
CA PHE A 133 -9.29 -4.71 25.00
C PHE A 133 -9.62 -6.20 24.79
N SER A 134 -10.86 -6.61 25.05
CA SER A 134 -11.34 -7.99 24.79
C SER A 134 -11.50 -8.34 23.30
N ASN A 135 -11.57 -7.33 22.43
CA ASN A 135 -11.88 -7.49 21.01
C ASN A 135 -10.64 -7.45 20.13
N PHE A 136 -9.45 -7.15 20.67
CA PHE A 136 -8.21 -7.17 19.91
C PHE A 136 -7.09 -7.92 20.61
N LYS A 137 -6.22 -8.52 19.81
CA LYS A 137 -5.00 -9.18 20.26
C LYS A 137 -3.86 -8.84 19.29
N ILE A 138 -2.97 -7.96 19.73
CA ILE A 138 -1.72 -7.65 19.03
C ILE A 138 -0.59 -8.38 19.75
N GLU A 139 0.27 -9.06 19.00
CA GLU A 139 1.42 -9.81 19.51
C GLU A 139 2.74 -9.19 19.06
N ASN A 140 3.78 -9.24 19.91
CA ASN A 140 5.10 -8.75 19.56
C ASN A 140 6.03 -9.90 19.16
N GLY A 141 6.44 -9.94 17.90
CA GLY A 141 7.35 -10.97 17.41
C GLY A 141 7.52 -10.95 15.89
N ASP A 142 8.52 -11.66 15.39
CA ASP A 142 8.73 -11.84 13.96
C ASP A 142 7.74 -12.88 13.41
N THR A 143 6.82 -12.46 12.52
CA THR A 143 5.73 -13.31 12.02
C THR A 143 6.22 -14.54 11.24
N LEU A 144 7.38 -14.46 10.58
CA LEU A 144 7.92 -15.57 9.82
C LEU A 144 8.62 -16.57 10.75
N GLU A 145 9.33 -16.08 11.76
CA GLU A 145 10.10 -16.93 12.69
C GLU A 145 9.29 -17.48 13.87
N ALA A 146 8.29 -16.73 14.33
CA ALA A 146 7.47 -17.03 15.49
C ALA A 146 6.02 -16.57 15.23
N ASP A 147 5.26 -17.39 14.51
CA ASP A 147 3.83 -17.18 14.31
C ASP A 147 3.09 -17.20 15.65
N ALA A 148 2.42 -16.09 15.98
CA ALA A 148 1.73 -15.93 17.25
C ALA A 148 0.30 -16.52 17.26
N PHE A 149 -0.24 -16.92 16.11
CA PHE A 149 -1.64 -17.31 15.97
C PHE A 149 -1.86 -18.76 15.51
N GLY A 150 -0.80 -19.49 15.17
CA GLY A 150 -0.84 -20.93 14.89
C GLY A 150 -1.88 -21.28 13.85
N ASP A 151 -2.79 -22.23 14.13
CA ASP A 151 -3.75 -22.68 13.11
C ASP A 151 -4.97 -21.77 12.92
N LYS A 152 -5.02 -20.62 13.61
CA LYS A 152 -6.18 -19.71 13.52
C LYS A 152 -6.32 -19.18 12.09
N GLN A 153 -7.56 -19.22 11.60
CA GLN A 153 -7.93 -18.72 10.28
C GLN A 153 -8.82 -17.49 10.38
N PHE A 154 -8.74 -16.60 9.39
CA PHE A 154 -9.42 -15.30 9.40
C PHE A 154 -10.33 -15.07 8.19
N ASP A 155 -11.42 -14.33 8.40
CA ASP A 155 -12.35 -13.92 7.33
C ASP A 155 -11.70 -12.86 6.42
N ALA A 156 -10.88 -11.97 6.99
CA ALA A 156 -10.14 -10.98 6.23
C ALA A 156 -8.67 -10.94 6.67
N VAL A 157 -7.76 -10.87 5.70
CA VAL A 157 -6.33 -10.65 5.96
C VAL A 157 -5.86 -9.44 5.16
N VAL A 158 -5.35 -8.42 5.84
CA VAL A 158 -4.79 -7.21 5.22
C VAL A 158 -3.34 -7.06 5.63
N ALA A 159 -2.49 -6.58 4.74
CA ALA A 159 -1.10 -6.31 5.11
C ALA A 159 -0.40 -5.34 4.16
N ASN A 160 0.60 -4.67 4.71
CA ASN A 160 1.66 -4.01 3.97
C ASN A 160 3.02 -4.52 4.50
N PRO A 161 3.46 -5.72 4.09
CA PRO A 161 4.70 -6.30 4.60
C PRO A 161 5.93 -5.47 4.22
N PRO A 162 7.04 -5.56 4.97
CA PRO A 162 8.27 -4.88 4.60
C PRO A 162 8.81 -5.42 3.26
N PHE A 163 8.91 -4.53 2.26
CA PHE A 163 9.25 -4.92 0.90
C PHE A 163 10.64 -5.53 0.78
N SER A 164 10.71 -6.73 0.21
CA SER A 164 11.94 -7.47 -0.02
C SER A 164 12.84 -7.55 1.22
N ALA A 165 12.21 -7.73 2.39
CA ALA A 165 12.93 -7.95 3.64
C ALA A 165 13.78 -9.21 3.57
N GLU A 166 14.88 -9.22 4.33
CA GLU A 166 15.63 -10.44 4.58
C GLU A 166 14.94 -11.28 5.65
N TRP A 167 14.98 -12.60 5.48
CA TRP A 167 14.48 -13.58 6.45
C TRP A 167 15.43 -14.78 6.51
N SER A 168 15.28 -15.70 7.46
CA SER A 168 16.28 -16.77 7.61
C SER A 168 16.26 -17.78 6.45
N ALA A 169 15.08 -18.06 5.89
CA ALA A 169 14.85 -19.16 4.96
C ALA A 169 15.46 -20.49 5.46
N ALA A 170 15.46 -20.69 6.79
CA ALA A 170 16.07 -21.84 7.43
C ALA A 170 15.39 -23.15 7.02
N ASP A 171 16.15 -24.24 7.00
CA ASP A 171 15.68 -25.55 6.52
C ASP A 171 14.43 -26.08 7.23
N LYS A 172 14.20 -25.65 8.48
CA LYS A 172 12.98 -25.97 9.25
C LYS A 172 11.70 -25.62 8.49
N PHE A 173 11.73 -24.57 7.66
CA PHE A 173 10.58 -24.10 6.91
C PHE A 173 10.18 -24.99 5.74
N ASN A 174 11.04 -25.91 5.30
CA ASN A 174 10.66 -26.91 4.28
C ASN A 174 9.59 -27.89 4.79
N ASN A 175 9.44 -28.03 6.10
CA ASN A 175 8.42 -28.87 6.75
C ASN A 175 7.34 -28.05 7.46
N ASP A 176 7.35 -26.72 7.33
CA ASP A 176 6.35 -25.83 7.92
C ASP A 176 5.14 -25.74 6.97
N ASP A 177 3.94 -25.97 7.49
CA ASP A 177 2.70 -26.02 6.70
C ASP A 177 2.36 -24.72 5.96
N ARG A 178 2.94 -23.60 6.41
CA ARG A 178 2.83 -22.29 5.74
C ARG A 178 3.54 -22.28 4.40
N PHE A 179 4.67 -22.99 4.27
CA PHE A 179 5.58 -22.84 3.13
C PHE A 179 5.79 -24.12 2.32
N SER A 180 5.81 -25.28 3.00
CA SER A 180 6.18 -26.59 2.44
C SER A 180 5.39 -26.95 1.18
N LYS A 181 4.10 -26.62 1.14
CA LYS A 181 3.18 -26.95 0.04
C LYS A 181 3.56 -26.31 -1.29
N ALA A 182 4.25 -25.17 -1.28
CA ALA A 182 4.68 -24.48 -2.50
C ALA A 182 5.91 -25.13 -3.16
N GLY A 183 6.56 -26.11 -2.50
CA GLY A 183 7.69 -26.87 -3.03
C GLY A 183 9.03 -26.11 -3.08
N ARG A 184 9.01 -24.79 -2.85
CA ARG A 184 10.20 -23.92 -2.72
C ARG A 184 9.94 -22.86 -1.65
N LEU A 185 10.98 -22.53 -0.90
CA LEU A 185 10.96 -21.36 0.00
C LEU A 185 11.24 -20.08 -0.78
N ALA A 186 10.68 -18.96 -0.31
CA ALA A 186 11.05 -17.65 -0.82
C ALA A 186 12.56 -17.40 -0.62
N PRO A 187 13.24 -16.67 -1.52
CA PRO A 187 14.67 -16.42 -1.36
C PRO A 187 14.98 -15.63 -0.08
N ARG A 188 16.16 -15.86 0.50
CA ARG A 188 16.60 -15.25 1.78
C ARG A 188 16.53 -13.72 1.77
N LYS A 189 16.80 -13.08 0.63
CA LYS A 189 16.82 -11.62 0.44
C LYS A 189 15.49 -11.03 -0.04
N THR A 190 14.48 -11.87 -0.29
CA THR A 190 13.17 -11.44 -0.79
C THR A 190 12.08 -12.26 -0.08
N ALA A 191 11.76 -11.86 1.15
CA ALA A 191 10.73 -12.51 1.98
C ALA A 191 9.29 -12.28 1.48
N ASP A 192 9.07 -11.53 0.39
CA ASP A 192 7.75 -11.12 -0.10
C ASP A 192 6.78 -12.32 -0.20
N TYR A 193 7.20 -13.41 -0.85
CA TYR A 193 6.38 -14.62 -0.94
C TYR A 193 6.27 -15.42 0.37
N ALA A 194 7.21 -15.28 1.32
CA ALA A 194 7.06 -15.89 2.63
C ALA A 194 5.90 -15.21 3.40
N PHE A 195 5.80 -13.89 3.35
CA PHE A 195 4.65 -13.17 3.92
C PHE A 195 3.34 -13.55 3.22
N ILE A 196 3.31 -13.60 1.88
CA ILE A 196 2.13 -14.00 1.11
C ILE A 196 1.67 -15.42 1.50
N LEU A 197 2.58 -16.38 1.56
CA LEU A 197 2.27 -17.76 1.93
C LEU A 197 1.76 -17.87 3.38
N HIS A 198 2.35 -17.11 4.31
CA HIS A 198 1.86 -17.03 5.70
C HIS A 198 0.44 -16.44 5.77
N MET A 199 0.16 -15.35 5.04
CA MET A 199 -1.20 -14.79 4.99
C MET A 199 -2.22 -15.75 4.39
N ILE A 200 -1.85 -16.46 3.31
CA ILE A 200 -2.69 -17.52 2.71
C ILE A 200 -2.91 -18.66 3.70
N TYR A 201 -1.89 -19.04 4.49
CA TYR A 201 -2.04 -20.07 5.52
C TYR A 201 -3.14 -19.72 6.51
N HIS A 202 -3.21 -18.45 6.96
CA HIS A 202 -4.22 -17.97 7.90
C HIS A 202 -5.53 -17.48 7.27
N LEU A 203 -5.68 -17.51 5.94
CA LEU A 203 -6.92 -17.11 5.29
C LEU A 203 -7.93 -18.25 5.30
N ASN A 204 -9.16 -18.06 5.76
CA ASN A 204 -10.15 -19.15 5.66
C ASN A 204 -10.73 -19.32 4.23
N ASP A 205 -11.45 -20.41 4.00
CA ASP A 205 -11.98 -20.78 2.68
C ASP A 205 -13.01 -19.78 2.10
N GLY A 206 -13.68 -19.00 2.95
CA GLY A 206 -14.63 -17.96 2.55
C GLY A 206 -14.10 -16.54 2.68
N GLY A 207 -12.80 -16.39 2.94
CA GLY A 207 -12.18 -15.12 3.29
C GLY A 207 -11.52 -14.46 2.09
N THR A 208 -11.24 -13.17 2.25
CA THR A 208 -10.49 -12.40 1.26
C THR A 208 -9.23 -11.82 1.89
N MET A 209 -8.09 -12.00 1.22
CA MET A 209 -6.82 -11.40 1.57
C MET A 209 -6.50 -10.29 0.56
N ALA A 210 -6.04 -9.14 1.04
CA ALA A 210 -5.45 -8.10 0.19
C ALA A 210 -4.13 -7.63 0.81
N CYS A 211 -3.04 -7.75 0.06
CA CYS A 211 -1.72 -7.30 0.53
C CYS A 211 -1.05 -6.38 -0.48
N VAL A 212 -0.34 -5.37 0.02
CA VAL A 212 0.57 -4.57 -0.79
C VAL A 212 1.85 -5.36 -1.05
N ALA A 213 2.35 -5.33 -2.28
CA ALA A 213 3.62 -5.94 -2.65
C ALA A 213 4.37 -5.10 -3.72
N PRO A 214 5.71 -5.18 -3.79
CA PRO A 214 6.45 -4.65 -4.92
C PRO A 214 6.17 -5.48 -6.18
N HIS A 215 6.23 -4.86 -7.37
CA HIS A 215 5.95 -5.56 -8.64
C HIS A 215 6.84 -6.79 -8.88
N GLY A 216 8.01 -6.89 -8.24
CA GLY A 216 8.90 -8.03 -8.40
C GLY A 216 8.23 -9.39 -8.11
N VAL A 217 7.25 -9.46 -7.20
CA VAL A 217 6.52 -10.73 -6.96
C VAL A 217 5.78 -11.22 -8.20
N LEU A 218 5.37 -10.30 -9.09
CA LEU A 218 4.59 -10.59 -10.29
C LEU A 218 5.42 -11.31 -11.37
N PHE A 219 6.73 -11.08 -11.42
CA PHE A 219 7.56 -11.51 -12.55
C PHE A 219 8.90 -12.14 -12.20
N ARG A 220 9.41 -12.02 -10.96
CA ARG A 220 10.67 -12.67 -10.58
C ARG A 220 10.57 -14.19 -10.78
N GLY A 221 11.62 -14.79 -11.34
CA GLY A 221 11.69 -16.20 -11.69
C GLY A 221 12.17 -17.10 -10.55
N ASN A 222 12.78 -18.24 -10.89
CA ASN A 222 13.36 -19.20 -9.94
C ASN A 222 12.36 -19.64 -8.86
N ALA A 223 12.74 -19.54 -7.58
CA ALA A 223 11.90 -19.96 -6.46
C ALA A 223 10.57 -19.19 -6.40
N GLU A 224 10.59 -17.87 -6.61
CA GLU A 224 9.37 -17.05 -6.61
C GLU A 224 8.47 -17.39 -7.80
N GLY A 225 9.04 -17.68 -8.97
CA GLY A 225 8.29 -18.17 -10.13
C GLY A 225 7.61 -19.51 -9.86
N ALA A 226 8.29 -20.43 -9.17
CA ALA A 226 7.71 -21.72 -8.78
C ALA A 226 6.57 -21.56 -7.77
N ILE A 227 6.74 -20.72 -6.75
CA ILE A 227 5.67 -20.41 -5.77
C ILE A 227 4.47 -19.77 -6.48
N ARG A 228 4.71 -18.77 -7.35
CA ARG A 228 3.65 -18.10 -8.10
C ARG A 228 2.87 -19.07 -8.97
N ARG A 229 3.57 -19.92 -9.72
CA ARG A 229 2.94 -20.96 -10.55
C ARG A 229 2.10 -21.91 -9.71
N PHE A 230 2.58 -22.35 -8.55
CA PHE A 230 1.80 -23.18 -7.63
C PHE A 230 0.51 -22.50 -7.15
N LEU A 231 0.58 -21.21 -6.80
CA LEU A 231 -0.58 -20.44 -6.34
C LEU A 231 -1.63 -20.24 -7.44
N ILE A 232 -1.22 -20.22 -8.70
CA ILE A 232 -2.10 -20.05 -9.87
C ILE A 232 -2.61 -21.42 -10.33
N GLU A 233 -1.73 -22.29 -10.80
CA GLU A 233 -2.07 -23.54 -11.49
C GLU A 233 -2.65 -24.59 -10.53
N ASN A 234 -2.07 -24.76 -9.35
CA ASN A 234 -2.48 -25.83 -8.44
C ASN A 234 -3.54 -25.40 -7.42
N LYS A 235 -3.67 -24.10 -7.16
CA LYS A 235 -4.54 -23.57 -6.10
C LYS A 235 -5.59 -22.59 -6.60
N ASN A 236 -5.36 -21.94 -7.73
CA ASN A 236 -6.15 -20.83 -8.23
C ASN A 236 -6.46 -19.76 -7.17
N TYR A 237 -5.49 -19.36 -6.34
CA TYR A 237 -5.74 -18.44 -5.22
C TYR A 237 -5.67 -16.96 -5.57
N ILE A 238 -5.01 -16.58 -6.67
CA ILE A 238 -4.85 -15.17 -7.07
C ILE A 238 -6.12 -14.66 -7.73
N ASP A 239 -6.87 -13.79 -7.06
CA ASP A 239 -8.14 -13.25 -7.58
C ASP A 239 -7.97 -12.00 -8.43
N ALA A 240 -7.07 -11.10 -8.02
CA ALA A 240 -6.77 -9.87 -8.74
C ALA A 240 -5.37 -9.33 -8.46
N VAL A 241 -4.84 -8.55 -9.41
CA VAL A 241 -3.61 -7.77 -9.31
C VAL A 241 -3.91 -6.32 -9.69
N ILE A 242 -3.70 -5.39 -8.75
CA ILE A 242 -4.04 -3.98 -8.91
C ILE A 242 -2.75 -3.16 -8.83
N GLY A 243 -2.31 -2.57 -9.94
CA GLY A 243 -1.16 -1.67 -9.98
C GLY A 243 -1.50 -0.31 -9.38
N LEU A 244 -0.68 0.15 -8.43
CA LEU A 244 -0.83 1.46 -7.80
C LEU A 244 0.14 2.47 -8.43
N PRO A 245 -0.19 3.77 -8.38
CA PRO A 245 0.74 4.83 -8.75
C PRO A 245 2.08 4.75 -8.01
N ALA A 246 3.16 5.10 -8.71
CA ALA A 246 4.47 5.32 -8.10
C ALA A 246 4.41 6.47 -7.07
N ASN A 247 5.41 6.59 -6.19
CA ASN A 247 5.50 7.66 -5.17
C ASN A 247 4.28 7.81 -4.24
N ILE A 248 3.48 6.76 -4.01
CA ILE A 248 2.40 6.77 -3.03
C ILE A 248 2.91 6.50 -1.61
N PHE A 249 3.93 5.66 -1.48
CA PHE A 249 4.46 5.22 -0.19
C PHE A 249 5.59 6.14 0.30
N TYR A 250 5.56 6.47 1.59
CA TYR A 250 6.67 7.18 2.21
C TYR A 250 7.94 6.33 2.18
N GLY A 251 9.07 6.96 1.84
CA GLY A 251 10.38 6.31 1.86
C GLY A 251 10.73 5.50 0.61
N THR A 252 9.82 5.36 -0.37
CA THR A 252 10.12 4.73 -1.66
C THR A 252 9.37 5.40 -2.81
N SER A 253 10.00 5.42 -4.00
CA SER A 253 9.40 5.92 -5.23
C SER A 253 8.86 4.82 -6.14
N ILE A 254 9.08 3.55 -5.77
CA ILE A 254 8.73 2.42 -6.63
C ILE A 254 7.20 2.33 -6.80
N PRO A 255 6.71 1.94 -7.99
CA PRO A 255 5.35 1.48 -8.13
C PRO A 255 5.16 0.19 -7.34
N THR A 256 3.96 0.03 -6.77
CA THR A 256 3.58 -1.14 -5.99
C THR A 256 2.29 -1.72 -6.58
N CYS A 257 1.88 -2.87 -6.07
CA CYS A 257 0.61 -3.48 -6.44
C CYS A 257 -0.10 -4.00 -5.19
N ILE A 258 -1.42 -4.13 -5.29
CA ILE A 258 -2.22 -4.92 -4.36
C ILE A 258 -2.47 -6.27 -5.02
N ILE A 259 -2.21 -7.34 -4.28
CA ILE A 259 -2.56 -8.69 -4.68
C ILE A 259 -3.72 -9.13 -3.82
N VAL A 260 -4.80 -9.51 -4.49
CA VAL A 260 -6.01 -10.03 -3.85
C VAL A 260 -6.04 -11.54 -4.00
N MET A 261 -6.27 -12.23 -2.89
CA MET A 261 -6.26 -13.69 -2.84
C MET A 261 -7.53 -14.20 -2.17
N LYS A 262 -8.08 -15.29 -2.71
CA LYS A 262 -9.20 -16.03 -2.10
C LYS A 262 -8.93 -17.53 -2.24
N LYS A 263 -9.32 -18.30 -1.23
CA LYS A 263 -9.35 -19.75 -1.31
C LYS A 263 -10.64 -20.20 -2.02
N CYS A 264 -10.68 -21.47 -2.44
CA CYS A 264 -11.86 -22.10 -3.02
C CYS A 264 -12.49 -21.35 -4.22
N ARG A 265 -11.67 -20.63 -5.00
CA ARG A 265 -12.07 -20.07 -6.30
C ARG A 265 -12.37 -21.21 -7.27
N LYS A 266 -13.30 -21.01 -8.20
CA LYS A 266 -13.65 -22.00 -9.21
C LYS A 266 -12.51 -22.15 -10.20
N GLU A 267 -12.36 -23.32 -10.81
CA GLU A 267 -11.24 -23.63 -11.71
C GLU A 267 -11.19 -22.73 -12.95
N ASP A 268 -12.34 -22.19 -13.36
CA ASP A 268 -12.51 -21.27 -14.48
C ASP A 268 -12.49 -19.78 -14.09
N ASP A 269 -12.25 -19.45 -12.81
CA ASP A 269 -12.20 -18.05 -12.36
C ASP A 269 -10.94 -17.33 -12.88
N ASN A 270 -11.13 -16.33 -13.73
CA ASN A 270 -10.09 -15.46 -14.30
C ASN A 270 -9.34 -14.64 -13.22
N ILE A 271 -8.14 -14.16 -13.53
CA ILE A 271 -7.42 -13.17 -12.71
C ILE A 271 -7.73 -11.78 -13.25
N LEU A 272 -8.26 -10.88 -12.40
CA LEU A 272 -8.51 -9.50 -12.80
C LEU A 272 -7.23 -8.65 -12.67
N PHE A 273 -6.82 -8.00 -13.74
CA PHE A 273 -5.78 -6.98 -13.72
C PHE A 273 -6.42 -5.60 -13.74
N ILE A 274 -5.91 -4.70 -12.90
CA ILE A 274 -6.27 -3.28 -12.90
C ILE A 274 -4.97 -2.47 -12.90
N ASP A 275 -4.73 -1.64 -13.91
CA ASP A 275 -3.66 -0.65 -13.93
C ASP A 275 -4.17 0.72 -13.49
N ALA A 276 -4.06 1.00 -12.19
CA ALA A 276 -4.38 2.31 -11.64
C ALA A 276 -3.14 3.22 -11.54
N SER A 277 -2.03 2.92 -12.23
CA SER A 277 -0.79 3.68 -12.12
C SER A 277 -0.91 5.16 -12.50
N LYS A 278 -1.89 5.51 -13.35
CA LYS A 278 -2.22 6.88 -13.77
C LYS A 278 -3.27 7.58 -12.87
N GLU A 279 -3.87 6.87 -11.90
CA GLU A 279 -4.93 7.39 -11.04
C GLU A 279 -4.37 8.14 -9.82
N PHE A 280 -3.84 9.35 -10.00
CA PHE A 280 -3.32 10.13 -8.87
C PHE A 280 -3.38 11.64 -9.08
N GLU A 281 -3.43 12.35 -7.97
CA GLU A 281 -3.06 13.76 -7.89
C GLU A 281 -1.62 13.87 -7.40
N LYS A 282 -0.80 14.67 -8.07
CA LYS A 282 0.56 14.96 -7.62
C LYS A 282 0.53 16.02 -6.51
N VAL A 283 0.97 15.64 -5.31
CA VAL A 283 1.06 16.53 -4.13
C VAL A 283 2.53 16.63 -3.68
N LYS A 284 3.19 17.74 -4.05
CA LYS A 284 4.62 17.95 -3.83
C LYS A 284 5.46 16.82 -4.46
N THR A 285 6.06 15.96 -3.64
CA THR A 285 6.93 14.84 -4.02
C THR A 285 6.23 13.48 -3.89
N GLN A 286 4.95 13.45 -3.51
CA GLN A 286 4.15 12.24 -3.34
C GLN A 286 2.93 12.28 -4.27
N ASN A 287 2.49 11.10 -4.66
CA ASN A 287 1.23 10.93 -5.38
C ASN A 287 0.15 10.55 -4.38
N LYS A 288 -1.04 11.12 -4.54
CA LYS A 288 -2.19 10.89 -3.68
C LYS A 288 -3.36 10.36 -4.49
N LEU A 289 -4.01 9.32 -4.00
CA LEU A 289 -5.26 8.82 -4.56
C LEU A 289 -6.41 9.70 -4.04
N ARG A 290 -7.24 10.24 -4.95
CA ARG A 290 -8.47 10.93 -4.57
C ARG A 290 -9.59 9.92 -4.36
N GLU A 291 -10.69 10.38 -3.79
CA GLU A 291 -11.89 9.56 -3.54
C GLU A 291 -12.43 8.90 -4.82
N GLU A 292 -12.43 9.63 -5.94
CA GLU A 292 -12.85 9.11 -7.24
C GLU A 292 -11.94 7.99 -7.75
N HIS A 293 -10.62 8.08 -7.51
CA HIS A 293 -9.66 7.06 -7.91
C HIS A 293 -9.88 5.77 -7.11
N ILE A 294 -10.02 5.90 -5.78
CA ILE A 294 -10.30 4.77 -4.88
C ILE A 294 -11.60 4.09 -5.29
N ARG A 295 -12.66 4.87 -5.51
CA ARG A 295 -13.97 4.35 -5.93
C ARG A 295 -13.86 3.60 -7.26
N LYS A 296 -13.18 4.18 -8.25
CA LYS A 296 -13.00 3.53 -9.57
C LYS A 296 -12.30 2.17 -9.43
N ILE A 297 -11.23 2.10 -8.64
CA ILE A 297 -10.50 0.84 -8.38
C ILE A 297 -11.43 -0.20 -7.73
N VAL A 298 -12.11 0.16 -6.65
CA VAL A 298 -12.96 -0.76 -5.88
C VAL A 298 -14.17 -1.22 -6.69
N GLU A 299 -14.83 -0.31 -7.42
CA GLU A 299 -15.98 -0.65 -8.27
C GLU A 299 -15.56 -1.54 -9.45
N THR A 300 -14.40 -1.27 -10.06
CA THR A 300 -13.86 -2.11 -11.14
C THR A 300 -13.55 -3.51 -10.63
N TYR A 301 -12.96 -3.64 -9.43
CA TYR A 301 -12.74 -4.95 -8.80
C TYR A 301 -14.04 -5.67 -8.44
N ARG A 302 -14.98 -4.98 -7.77
CA ARG A 302 -16.25 -5.55 -7.33
C ARG A 302 -17.06 -6.09 -8.50
N ASP A 303 -17.15 -5.31 -9.58
CA ASP A 303 -17.98 -5.63 -10.73
C ASP A 303 -17.20 -6.43 -11.79
N ARG A 304 -15.89 -6.66 -11.59
CA ARG A 304 -14.95 -7.29 -12.52
C ARG A 304 -15.05 -6.73 -13.95
N LYS A 305 -15.19 -5.40 -14.05
CA LYS A 305 -15.36 -4.71 -15.34
C LYS A 305 -14.06 -4.72 -16.13
N GLU A 306 -14.16 -5.07 -17.42
CA GLU A 306 -13.10 -4.77 -18.39
C GLU A 306 -13.26 -3.34 -18.88
N ILE A 307 -12.17 -2.59 -18.82
CA ILE A 307 -12.12 -1.18 -19.19
C ILE A 307 -10.86 -1.00 -20.02
N GLU A 308 -11.02 -0.50 -21.24
CA GLU A 308 -9.93 -0.24 -22.17
C GLU A 308 -8.80 0.55 -21.50
N LYS A 309 -7.56 0.07 -21.65
CA LYS A 309 -6.33 0.64 -21.05
C LYS A 309 -6.36 0.76 -19.51
N TYR A 310 -7.23 0.03 -18.82
CA TYR A 310 -7.34 0.10 -17.37
C TYR A 310 -7.53 -1.25 -16.69
N SER A 311 -8.36 -2.15 -17.22
CA SER A 311 -8.59 -3.46 -16.61
C SER A 311 -8.89 -4.56 -17.61
N HIS A 312 -8.44 -5.78 -17.29
CA HIS A 312 -8.57 -6.98 -18.13
C HIS A 312 -8.81 -8.23 -17.27
N CYS A 313 -9.75 -9.09 -17.66
CA CYS A 313 -10.02 -10.36 -16.96
C CYS A 313 -9.29 -11.51 -17.65
N ALA A 314 -8.01 -11.71 -17.32
CA ALA A 314 -7.19 -12.74 -17.95
C ALA A 314 -7.60 -14.16 -17.54
N THR A 315 -7.81 -15.03 -18.53
CA THR A 315 -8.09 -16.45 -18.28
C THR A 315 -6.85 -17.18 -17.79
N LEU A 316 -6.99 -18.30 -17.07
CA LEU A 316 -5.84 -19.09 -16.64
C LEU A 316 -4.98 -19.60 -17.81
N GLN A 317 -5.59 -19.82 -18.98
CA GLN A 317 -4.86 -20.15 -20.20
C GLN A 317 -3.97 -18.98 -20.66
N GLU A 318 -4.50 -17.77 -20.68
CA GLU A 318 -3.73 -16.56 -21.01
C GLU A 318 -2.56 -16.34 -20.02
N ILE A 319 -2.77 -16.64 -18.74
CA ILE A 319 -1.70 -16.61 -17.72
C ILE A 319 -0.63 -17.67 -18.02
N ALA A 320 -1.04 -18.89 -18.39
CA ALA A 320 -0.13 -19.97 -18.74
C ALA A 320 0.68 -19.65 -20.01
N ASP A 321 0.05 -19.06 -21.02
CA ASP A 321 0.69 -18.60 -22.26
C ASP A 321 1.71 -17.47 -22.01
N ASN A 322 1.54 -16.74 -20.90
CA ASN A 322 2.49 -15.74 -20.41
C ASN A 322 3.51 -16.29 -19.40
N ASP A 323 3.73 -17.61 -19.35
CA ASP A 323 4.67 -18.28 -18.44
C ASP A 323 4.41 -17.95 -16.95
N TYR A 324 3.15 -17.78 -16.57
CA TYR A 324 2.73 -17.36 -15.22
C TYR A 324 3.33 -16.02 -14.78
N ASN A 325 3.73 -15.16 -15.73
CA ASN A 325 4.22 -13.82 -15.46
C ASN A 325 3.03 -12.87 -15.30
N LEU A 326 2.83 -12.33 -14.10
CA LEU A 326 1.71 -11.44 -13.77
C LEU A 326 2.06 -9.95 -13.96
N ASN A 327 3.12 -9.62 -14.71
CA ASN A 327 3.47 -8.24 -14.96
C ASN A 327 2.31 -7.53 -15.68
N ILE A 328 1.76 -6.49 -15.05
CA ILE A 328 0.49 -5.84 -15.46
C ILE A 328 0.47 -5.43 -16.94
N PRO A 329 1.54 -4.83 -17.52
CA PRO A 329 1.56 -4.46 -18.94
C PRO A 329 1.42 -5.61 -19.95
N ARG A 330 1.46 -6.88 -19.50
CA ARG A 330 1.16 -8.04 -20.37
C ARG A 330 -0.34 -8.25 -20.60
N TYR A 331 -1.16 -7.68 -19.73
CA TYR A 331 -2.62 -7.90 -19.68
C TYR A 331 -3.41 -6.61 -19.89
N VAL A 332 -2.86 -5.48 -19.45
CA VAL A 332 -3.46 -4.17 -19.66
C VAL A 332 -2.50 -3.36 -20.52
N ASP A 333 -2.82 -3.22 -21.79
CA ASP A 333 -2.08 -2.33 -22.68
C ASP A 333 -2.46 -0.88 -22.34
N THR A 334 -1.54 -0.12 -21.76
CA THR A 334 -1.72 1.30 -21.44
C THR A 334 -1.03 2.21 -22.44
N PHE A 335 -0.52 1.66 -23.55
CA PHE A 335 0.11 2.41 -24.60
C PHE A 335 -0.90 3.38 -25.24
N GLU A 336 -0.49 4.63 -25.34
CA GLU A 336 -1.17 5.65 -26.12
C GLU A 336 -0.33 5.84 -27.38
N GLU A 337 -0.89 5.53 -28.55
CA GLU A 337 -0.27 5.93 -29.80
C GLU A 337 -0.15 7.45 -29.79
N GLU A 338 1.09 7.97 -29.83
CA GLU A 338 1.31 9.40 -29.98
C GLU A 338 0.63 9.87 -31.26
N GLU A 339 -0.15 10.96 -31.19
CA GLU A 339 -0.76 11.50 -32.40
C GLU A 339 0.33 11.79 -33.43
N PRO A 340 0.15 11.36 -34.68
CA PRO A 340 1.14 11.59 -35.72
C PRO A 340 1.34 13.10 -35.87
N ILE A 341 2.56 13.56 -35.59
CA ILE A 341 2.94 14.96 -35.76
C ILE A 341 2.71 15.34 -37.23
N ASP A 342 1.83 16.30 -37.50
CA ASP A 342 1.73 16.90 -38.82
C ASP A 342 2.97 17.75 -39.08
N ILE A 343 3.98 17.13 -39.68
CA ILE A 343 5.26 17.76 -40.02
C ILE A 343 5.03 19.04 -40.85
N LYS A 344 3.99 19.10 -41.70
CA LYS A 344 3.72 20.29 -42.51
C LYS A 344 3.18 21.42 -41.66
N ALA A 345 2.28 21.14 -40.73
CA ALA A 345 1.76 22.13 -39.79
C ALA A 345 2.88 22.69 -38.90
N VAL A 346 3.71 21.81 -38.33
CA VAL A 346 4.87 22.22 -37.50
C VAL A 346 5.87 23.05 -38.31
N MET A 347 6.16 22.68 -39.56
CA MET A 347 7.02 23.48 -40.43
C MET A 347 6.44 24.86 -40.77
N ALA A 348 5.11 24.96 -40.93
CA ALA A 348 4.44 26.23 -41.17
C ALA A 348 4.52 27.13 -39.93
N GLU A 349 4.29 26.57 -38.75
CA GLU A 349 4.40 27.26 -37.46
C GLU A 349 5.83 27.76 -37.20
N ILE A 350 6.85 26.94 -37.47
CA ILE A 350 8.27 27.35 -37.37
C ILE A 350 8.54 28.56 -38.27
N LYS A 351 8.09 28.54 -39.53
CA LYS A 351 8.28 29.68 -40.44
C LYS A 351 7.57 30.94 -39.96
N GLU A 352 6.38 30.80 -39.40
CA GLU A 352 5.64 31.94 -38.85
C GLU A 352 6.36 32.53 -37.63
N LEU A 353 6.86 31.67 -36.73
CA LEU A 353 7.63 32.09 -35.55
C LEU A 353 8.96 32.74 -35.94
N GLU A 354 9.64 32.25 -36.97
CA GLU A 354 10.85 32.88 -37.51
C GLU A 354 10.56 34.27 -38.08
N ALA A 355 9.46 34.44 -38.81
CA ALA A 355 9.03 35.74 -39.31
C ALA A 355 8.71 36.71 -38.17
N LYS A 356 7.92 36.27 -37.18
CA LYS A 356 7.60 37.08 -35.99
C LYS A 356 8.85 37.48 -35.23
N ARG A 357 9.80 36.55 -35.05
CA ARG A 357 11.07 36.84 -34.40
C ARG A 357 11.87 37.89 -35.17
N ALA A 358 11.95 37.78 -36.50
CA ALA A 358 12.64 38.75 -37.33
C ALA A 358 12.02 40.16 -37.24
N ASP A 359 10.70 40.25 -37.11
CA ASP A 359 10.02 41.53 -36.94
C ASP A 359 10.22 42.12 -35.53
N LEU A 360 10.18 41.28 -34.50
CA LEU A 360 10.55 41.66 -33.12
C LEU A 360 12.00 42.15 -33.04
N ASP A 361 12.94 41.47 -33.70
CA ASP A 361 14.35 41.85 -33.72
C ASP A 361 14.53 43.26 -34.35
N LYS A 362 13.75 43.61 -35.39
CA LYS A 362 13.74 44.97 -35.96
C LYS A 362 13.17 46.02 -35.02
N GLU A 363 12.10 45.67 -34.30
CA GLU A 363 11.48 46.57 -33.32
C GLU A 363 12.44 46.85 -32.16
N ILE A 364 13.14 45.81 -31.67
CA ILE A 364 14.19 45.91 -30.66
C ILE A 364 15.35 46.78 -31.17
N GLU A 365 15.83 46.58 -32.40
CA GLU A 365 16.85 47.46 -33.00
C GLU A 365 16.40 48.92 -33.06
N GLY A 366 15.13 49.17 -33.38
CA GLY A 366 14.54 50.51 -33.34
C GLY A 366 14.65 51.16 -31.96
N TYR A 367 14.23 50.45 -30.91
CA TYR A 367 14.34 50.94 -29.53
C TYR A 367 15.81 51.12 -29.10
N LEU A 368 16.71 50.23 -29.52
CA LEU A 368 18.13 50.34 -29.21
C LEU A 368 18.79 51.57 -29.86
N ARG A 369 18.37 51.94 -31.08
CA ARG A 369 18.81 53.20 -31.73
C ARG A 369 18.25 54.43 -31.02
N GLU A 370 16.97 54.42 -30.62
CA GLU A 370 16.37 55.52 -29.85
C GLU A 370 17.09 55.76 -28.51
N LEU A 371 17.60 54.69 -27.90
CA LEU A 371 18.37 54.75 -26.65
C LEU A 371 19.87 55.05 -26.86
N GLY A 372 20.35 55.12 -28.10
CA GLY A 372 21.76 55.40 -28.43
C GLY A 372 22.73 54.28 -28.07
N ILE A 373 22.24 53.03 -27.96
CA ILE A 373 23.03 51.85 -27.57
C ILE A 373 23.65 51.18 -28.81
N VAL A 374 23.03 51.37 -29.98
CA VAL A 374 23.45 50.81 -31.27
C VAL A 374 23.31 51.92 -32.32
N GLU A 375 24.23 52.01 -33.29
CA GLU A 375 24.23 53.07 -34.33
C GLU A 375 22.98 53.05 -35.25
#